data_AF-A0A357LR66-F1
#
_entry.id   AF-A0A357LR66-F1
#
_cell.length_a   1.000
_cell.length_b   1.000
_cell.length_c   1.000
_cell.angle_alpha   90.00
_cell.angle_beta   90.00
_cell.angle_gamma   90.00
#
_symmetry.space_group_name_H-M   'P 1'
#
loop_
_entity.id
_entity.type
_entity.pdbx_description
1 polymer ?
#
loop_
_entity_poly.entity_id
_entity_poly.type
_entity_poly.pdbx_seq_one_letter_code
_entity_poly.pdbx_strand_id
1 'polypeptide(L)'
;MTMTPDRLSGAFFLLFGLAMYFAIIPVFVEQAEDGSIAPNTLPNILSWMVAISGGWLVLKPTPHQIQDLRFFAGALMHAAILCAGIYAMSWIGFLYVAPFLTLIIMIVIGERRPYWLALGVIVMPAFIWFLITQVLDRSLP
;
A
#
# COMPACT_ATOMS: atom_id res chain seq x y z
N MET A 1 19.48 -26.71 7.38
CA MET A 1 18.16 -26.16 7.01
C MET A 1 18.11 -26.07 5.49
N THR A 2 17.18 -26.75 4.83
CA THR A 2 17.03 -26.67 3.36
C THR A 2 16.47 -25.30 2.99
N MET A 3 17.02 -24.67 1.96
CA MET A 3 16.52 -23.40 1.45
C MET A 3 15.24 -23.65 0.64
N THR A 4 14.11 -23.22 1.19
CA THR A 4 12.81 -23.27 0.50
C THR A 4 12.42 -21.87 0.00
N PRO A 5 11.63 -21.74 -1.07
CA PRO A 5 11.13 -20.45 -1.54
C PRO A 5 10.43 -19.63 -0.43
N ASP A 6 9.65 -20.30 0.43
CA ASP A 6 9.00 -19.69 1.60
C ASP A 6 9.99 -19.08 2.60
N ARG A 7 11.11 -19.77 2.85
CA ARG A 7 12.15 -19.26 3.75
C ARG A 7 12.88 -18.09 3.14
N LEU A 8 13.10 -18.11 1.82
CA LEU A 8 13.72 -17.00 1.11
C LEU A 8 12.81 -15.77 1.10
N SER A 9 11.51 -15.93 0.78
CA SER A 9 10.53 -14.85 0.79
C SER A 9 10.30 -14.33 2.22
N GLY A 10 10.21 -15.22 3.21
CA GLY A 10 10.12 -14.84 4.62
C GLY A 10 11.35 -14.04 5.09
N ALA A 11 12.55 -14.47 4.72
CA ALA A 11 13.79 -13.75 5.04
C ALA A 11 13.82 -12.38 4.37
N PHE A 12 13.38 -12.29 3.10
CA PHE A 12 13.23 -11.03 2.41
C PHE A 12 12.27 -10.08 3.14
N PHE A 13 11.06 -10.52 3.50
CA PHE A 13 10.08 -9.67 4.20
C PHE A 13 10.53 -9.29 5.61
N LEU A 14 11.22 -10.18 6.33
CA LEU A 14 11.83 -9.87 7.62
C LEU A 14 12.84 -8.72 7.48
N LEU A 15 13.80 -8.86 6.57
CA LEU A 15 14.83 -7.85 6.32
C LEU A 15 14.23 -6.55 5.77
N PHE A 16 13.24 -6.65 4.89
CA PHE A 16 12.55 -5.50 4.31
C PHE A 16 11.77 -4.72 5.38
N GLY A 17 11.03 -5.39 6.26
CA GLY A 17 10.32 -4.73 7.36
C GLY A 17 11.27 -4.04 8.34
N LEU A 18 12.41 -4.67 8.66
CA LEU A 18 13.45 -4.04 9.48
C LEU A 18 14.11 -2.85 8.77
N ALA A 19 14.39 -2.96 7.48
CA ALA A 19 14.94 -1.86 6.67
C ALA A 19 13.95 -0.69 6.56
N MET A 20 12.64 -0.97 6.42
CA MET A 20 11.59 0.04 6.51
C MET A 20 11.66 0.79 7.83
N TYR A 21 11.71 0.07 8.96
CA TYR A 21 11.71 0.67 10.30
C TYR A 21 12.98 1.49 10.59
N PHE A 22 14.16 0.95 10.28
CA PHE A 22 15.44 1.57 10.68
C PHE A 22 16.02 2.55 9.64
N ALA A 23 15.73 2.39 8.35
CA ALA A 23 16.38 3.17 7.30
C ALA A 23 15.43 4.08 6.52
N ILE A 24 14.21 3.63 6.20
CA ILE A 24 13.32 4.37 5.30
C ILE A 24 12.38 5.30 6.08
N ILE A 25 11.59 4.77 7.03
CA ILE A 25 10.65 5.59 7.81
C ILE A 25 11.32 6.80 8.49
N PRO A 26 12.47 6.68 9.17
CA PRO A 26 13.09 7.83 9.84
C PRO A 26 13.59 8.91 8.87
N VAL A 27 13.86 8.57 7.61
CA VAL A 27 14.37 9.50 6.59
C VAL A 27 13.24 10.19 5.83
N PHE A 28 12.14 9.48 5.57
CA PHE A 28 11.07 9.94 4.68
C PHE A 28 9.78 10.34 5.38
N VAL A 29 9.63 10.09 6.69
CA VAL A 29 8.45 10.51 7.44
C VAL A 29 8.79 11.70 8.32
N GLU A 30 8.09 12.81 8.09
CA GLU A 30 8.21 14.02 8.88
C GLU A 30 7.83 13.76 10.35
N GLN A 31 8.62 14.34 11.26
CA GLN A 31 8.32 14.33 12.67
C GLN A 31 7.50 15.58 12.99
N ALA A 32 6.18 15.46 12.88
CA ALA A 32 5.27 16.48 13.39
C ALA A 32 5.07 16.28 14.89
N GLU A 33 5.40 17.29 15.70
CA GLU A 33 5.15 17.30 17.15
C GLU A 33 3.68 17.59 17.49
N ASP A 34 2.92 18.13 16.54
CA ASP A 34 1.53 18.56 16.76
C ASP A 34 0.54 17.59 16.09
N GLY A 35 -0.31 16.98 16.92
CA GLY A 35 -1.32 15.99 16.50
C GLY A 35 -1.50 14.85 17.49
N SER A 36 -2.75 14.34 17.61
CA SER A 36 -3.09 13.21 18.51
C SER A 36 -2.37 11.90 18.16
N ILE A 37 -1.94 11.75 16.90
CA ILE A 37 -1.24 10.57 16.38
C ILE A 37 -0.02 11.03 15.58
N ALA A 38 1.18 10.60 16.00
CA ALA A 38 2.40 10.93 15.29
C ALA A 38 2.41 10.30 13.88
N PRO A 39 2.89 11.01 12.83
CA PRO A 39 2.85 10.53 11.44
C PRO A 39 3.56 9.19 11.21
N ASN A 40 4.52 8.85 12.06
CA ASN A 40 5.32 7.62 11.97
C ASN A 40 4.66 6.39 12.61
N THR A 41 3.57 6.54 13.38
CA THR A 41 2.92 5.43 14.10
C THR A 41 2.45 4.32 13.17
N LEU A 42 1.61 4.66 12.19
CA LEU A 42 1.10 3.71 11.19
C LEU A 42 2.23 3.06 10.38
N PRO A 43 3.17 3.81 9.77
CA PRO A 43 4.32 3.21 9.08
C PRO A 43 5.11 2.25 9.96
N ASN A 44 5.39 2.63 11.22
CA ASN A 44 6.13 1.79 12.15
C ASN A 44 5.39 0.48 12.44
N ILE A 45 4.09 0.54 12.75
CA ILE A 45 3.28 -0.65 13.00
C ILE A 45 3.30 -1.59 11.79
N LEU A 46 3.08 -1.06 10.58
CA LEU A 46 3.08 -1.86 9.36
C LEU A 46 4.45 -2.49 9.09
N SER A 47 5.55 -1.76 9.32
CA SER A 47 6.91 -2.29 9.16
C SER A 47 7.18 -3.47 10.10
N TRP A 48 6.73 -3.38 11.36
CA TRP A 48 6.82 -4.46 12.33
C TRP A 48 5.93 -5.65 11.96
N MET A 49 4.71 -5.41 11.50
CA MET A 49 3.82 -6.49 11.04
C MET A 49 4.46 -7.28 9.89
N VAL A 50 5.06 -6.59 8.91
CA VAL A 50 5.78 -7.24 7.80
C VAL A 50 6.98 -8.02 8.32
N ALA A 51 7.78 -7.42 9.21
CA ALA A 51 8.97 -8.07 9.77
C ALA A 51 8.61 -9.35 10.55
N ILE A 52 7.62 -9.27 11.45
CA ILE A 52 7.16 -10.40 12.27
C ILE A 52 6.58 -11.51 11.39
N SER A 53 5.75 -11.14 10.39
CA SER A 53 5.16 -12.11 9.47
C SER A 53 6.22 -12.82 8.63
N GLY A 54 7.23 -12.09 8.15
CA GLY A 54 8.37 -12.66 7.43
C GLY A 54 9.20 -13.61 8.31
N GLY A 55 9.52 -13.19 9.54
CA GLY A 55 10.22 -14.03 10.51
C GLY A 55 9.45 -15.31 10.84
N TRP A 56 8.14 -15.22 11.00
CA TRP A 56 7.27 -16.38 11.22
C TRP A 56 7.32 -17.36 10.04
N LEU A 57 7.31 -16.84 8.80
CA LEU A 57 7.38 -17.66 7.59
C LEU A 57 8.73 -18.38 7.44
N VAL A 58 9.83 -17.77 7.88
CA VAL A 58 11.16 -18.42 7.95
C VAL A 58 11.15 -19.61 8.91
N LEU A 59 10.56 -19.41 10.10
CA LEU A 59 10.50 -20.43 11.14
C LEU A 59 9.57 -21.59 10.74
N LYS A 60 8.40 -21.27 10.21
CA LYS A 60 7.36 -22.24 9.83
C LYS A 60 6.97 -22.08 8.35
N PRO A 61 7.76 -22.65 7.43
CA PRO A 61 7.41 -22.64 6.00
C PRO A 61 6.12 -23.44 5.77
N THR A 62 5.34 -23.03 4.79
CA THR A 62 4.06 -23.65 4.46
C THR A 62 4.28 -24.65 3.31
N PRO A 63 3.52 -25.76 3.22
CA PRO A 63 3.57 -26.63 2.04
C PRO A 63 2.91 -26.01 0.80
N HIS A 64 2.68 -24.70 0.78
CA HIS A 64 1.90 -24.05 -0.27
C HIS A 64 2.69 -24.02 -1.57
N GLN A 65 2.04 -24.42 -2.67
CA GLN A 65 2.69 -24.51 -3.97
C GLN A 65 2.81 -23.12 -4.60
N ILE A 66 3.88 -22.92 -5.37
CA ILE A 66 4.13 -21.67 -6.10
C ILE A 66 2.92 -21.36 -6.97
N GLN A 67 2.33 -20.17 -6.81
CA GLN A 67 1.18 -19.77 -7.61
C GLN A 67 1.57 -19.59 -9.08
N ASP A 68 0.61 -19.81 -9.98
CA ASP A 68 0.81 -19.69 -11.43
C ASP A 68 1.27 -18.27 -11.79
N LEU A 69 2.14 -18.19 -12.81
CA LEU A 69 2.77 -16.95 -13.28
C LEU A 69 1.72 -15.89 -13.64
N ARG A 70 0.53 -16.33 -14.10
CA ARG A 70 -0.57 -15.43 -14.43
C ARG A 70 -1.12 -14.68 -13.21
N PHE A 71 -1.18 -15.32 -12.04
CA PHE A 71 -1.57 -14.65 -10.80
C PHE A 71 -0.51 -13.67 -10.34
N PHE A 72 0.77 -14.05 -10.44
CA PHE A 72 1.88 -13.15 -10.11
C PHE A 72 1.92 -11.92 -11.02
N ALA A 73 1.74 -12.11 -12.33
CA ALA A 73 1.65 -11.01 -13.29
C ALA A 73 0.45 -10.09 -12.99
N GLY A 74 -0.69 -10.67 -12.60
CA GLY A 74 -1.85 -9.92 -12.12
C GLY A 74 -1.52 -9.06 -10.91
N ALA A 75 -0.90 -9.63 -9.87
CA ALA A 75 -0.50 -8.89 -8.68
C ALA A 75 0.52 -7.78 -9.00
N LEU A 76 1.50 -8.05 -9.85
CA LEU A 76 2.48 -7.07 -10.31
C LEU A 76 1.83 -5.91 -11.06
N MET A 77 0.86 -6.21 -11.92
CA MET A 77 0.08 -5.20 -12.64
C MET A 77 -0.68 -4.29 -11.68
N HIS A 78 -1.32 -4.84 -10.64
CA HIS A 78 -2.02 -4.04 -9.62
C HIS A 78 -1.04 -3.15 -8.85
N ALA A 79 0.09 -3.70 -8.43
CA ALA A 79 1.14 -2.94 -7.75
C ALA A 79 1.66 -1.80 -8.65
N ALA A 80 1.89 -2.07 -9.94
CA ALA A 80 2.35 -1.07 -10.90
C ALA A 80 1.33 0.05 -11.11
N ILE A 81 0.03 -0.28 -11.22
CA ILE A 81 -1.05 0.71 -11.32
C ILE A 81 -1.08 1.61 -10.08
N LEU A 82 -0.99 1.02 -8.89
CA LEU A 82 -0.95 1.79 -7.63
C LEU A 82 0.26 2.70 -7.55
N CYS A 83 1.46 2.18 -7.84
CA CYS A 83 2.69 2.98 -7.85
C CYS A 83 2.61 4.11 -8.88
N ALA A 84 2.15 3.83 -10.10
CA ALA A 84 1.99 4.83 -11.14
C ALA A 84 0.96 5.89 -10.76
N GLY A 85 -0.14 5.50 -10.12
CA GLY A 85 -1.16 6.42 -9.62
C GLY A 85 -0.63 7.35 -8.52
N ILE A 86 0.06 6.80 -7.52
CA ILE A 86 0.67 7.59 -6.44
C ILE A 86 1.74 8.53 -7.02
N TYR A 87 2.55 8.04 -7.95
CA TYR A 87 3.53 8.88 -8.63
C TYR A 87 2.86 9.99 -9.45
N ALA A 88 1.78 9.70 -10.18
CA ALA A 88 1.04 10.73 -10.93
C ALA A 88 0.40 11.78 -10.01
N MET A 89 -0.06 11.38 -8.81
CA MET A 89 -0.59 12.32 -7.81
C MET A 89 0.45 13.37 -7.43
N SER A 90 1.74 13.02 -7.34
CA SER A 90 2.79 13.99 -6.97
C SER A 90 3.03 15.08 -8.03
N TRP A 91 2.49 14.95 -9.24
CA TRP A 91 2.65 15.93 -10.32
C TRP A 91 1.36 16.69 -10.62
N ILE A 92 0.23 15.97 -10.64
CA ILE A 92 -1.06 16.49 -11.14
C ILE A 92 -2.02 16.83 -9.98
N GLY A 93 -1.81 16.21 -8.81
CA GLY A 93 -2.66 16.35 -7.65
C GLY A 93 -3.71 15.26 -7.49
N PHE A 94 -4.06 14.99 -6.23
CA PHE A 94 -4.99 13.97 -5.79
C PHE A 94 -6.37 14.12 -6.41
N LEU A 95 -6.89 15.35 -6.47
CA LEU A 95 -8.27 15.62 -6.91
C LEU A 95 -8.51 15.16 -8.35
N TYR A 96 -7.48 15.24 -9.20
CA TYR A 96 -7.56 14.79 -10.58
C TYR A 96 -7.18 13.33 -10.72
N VAL A 97 -6.13 12.85 -10.06
CA VAL A 97 -5.62 11.49 -10.30
C VAL A 97 -6.46 10.42 -9.59
N ALA A 98 -6.97 10.70 -8.38
CA ALA A 98 -7.69 9.70 -7.58
C ALA A 98 -8.96 9.15 -8.26
N PRO A 99 -9.82 9.95 -8.91
CA PRO A 99 -10.96 9.42 -9.67
C PRO A 99 -10.56 8.47 -10.80
N PHE A 100 -9.51 8.79 -11.57
CA PHE A 100 -9.06 7.89 -12.65
C PHE A 100 -8.41 6.63 -12.09
N LEU A 101 -7.58 6.76 -11.04
CA LEU A 101 -6.92 5.62 -10.42
C LEU A 101 -7.95 4.63 -9.84
N THR A 102 -8.93 5.14 -9.09
CA THR A 102 -10.03 4.32 -8.55
C THR A 102 -10.84 3.65 -9.67
N LEU A 103 -11.17 4.38 -10.74
CA LEU A 103 -11.85 3.80 -11.90
C LEU A 103 -11.05 2.66 -12.53
N ILE A 104 -9.76 2.87 -12.78
CA ILE A 104 -8.86 1.85 -13.35
C ILE A 104 -8.85 0.61 -12.45
N ILE A 105 -8.67 0.79 -11.15
CA ILE A 105 -8.64 -0.33 -10.18
C ILE A 105 -9.97 -1.08 -10.18
N MET A 106 -11.11 -0.39 -10.15
CA MET A 106 -12.42 -1.03 -10.14
C MET A 106 -12.68 -1.83 -11.43
N ILE A 107 -12.28 -1.30 -12.58
CA ILE A 107 -12.39 -2.00 -13.86
C ILE A 107 -11.49 -3.25 -13.88
N VAL A 108 -10.24 -3.13 -13.42
CA VAL A 108 -9.28 -4.23 -13.38
C VAL A 108 -9.72 -5.34 -12.42
N ILE A 109 -10.34 -4.97 -11.29
CA ILE A 109 -10.97 -5.92 -10.35
C ILE A 109 -12.22 -6.59 -10.97
N GLY A 110 -12.81 -5.99 -12.00
CA GLY A 110 -13.96 -6.53 -12.73
C GLY A 110 -15.30 -6.00 -12.24
N GLU A 111 -15.32 -4.92 -11.46
CA GLU A 111 -16.56 -4.27 -11.03
C GLU A 111 -17.21 -3.55 -12.23
N ARG A 112 -18.45 -3.92 -12.56
CA ARG A 112 -19.17 -3.40 -13.74
C ARG A 112 -20.45 -2.65 -13.38
N ARG A 113 -20.83 -2.59 -12.10
CA ARG A 113 -22.07 -1.96 -11.68
C ARG A 113 -21.91 -0.43 -11.73
N PRO A 114 -22.68 0.29 -12.57
CA PRO A 114 -22.46 1.71 -12.82
C PRO A 114 -22.63 2.58 -11.57
N TYR A 115 -23.60 2.24 -10.69
CA TYR A 115 -23.78 2.94 -9.43
C TYR A 115 -22.57 2.79 -8.49
N TRP A 116 -21.97 1.61 -8.45
CA TRP A 116 -20.77 1.36 -7.64
C TRP A 116 -19.56 2.07 -8.21
N LEU A 117 -19.40 2.08 -9.54
CA LEU A 117 -18.34 2.84 -10.21
C LEU A 117 -18.47 4.33 -9.91
N ALA A 118 -19.67 4.91 -10.04
CA ALA A 118 -19.89 6.32 -9.72
C ALA A 118 -19.56 6.64 -8.25
N LEU A 119 -19.96 5.76 -7.32
CA LEU A 119 -19.68 5.92 -5.90
C LEU A 119 -18.18 5.82 -5.60
N GLY A 120 -17.50 4.82 -6.13
CA GLY A 120 -16.06 4.64 -5.92
C GLY A 120 -15.21 5.73 -6.57
N VAL A 121 -15.63 6.26 -7.72
CA VAL A 121 -14.85 7.25 -8.49
C VAL A 121 -15.08 8.67 -8.01
N ILE A 122 -16.29 9.00 -7.56
CA ILE A 122 -16.65 10.37 -7.18
C ILE A 122 -16.72 10.49 -5.67
N VAL A 123 -17.53 9.66 -5.02
CA VAL A 123 -17.84 9.81 -3.59
C VAL A 123 -16.61 9.53 -2.74
N MET A 124 -15.86 8.46 -3.03
CA MET A 124 -14.68 8.10 -2.22
C MET A 124 -13.56 9.16 -2.31
N PRO A 125 -13.10 9.59 -3.49
CA PRO A 125 -12.11 10.66 -3.59
C PRO A 125 -12.59 11.99 -2.99
N ALA A 126 -13.84 12.37 -3.21
CA ALA A 126 -14.40 13.60 -2.64
C ALA A 126 -14.45 13.53 -1.11
N PHE A 127 -14.82 12.38 -0.55
CA PHE A 127 -14.88 12.17 0.90
C PHE A 127 -13.49 12.19 1.53
N ILE A 128 -12.50 11.54 0.89
CA ILE A 128 -11.10 11.57 1.32
C ILE A 128 -10.58 13.01 1.28
N TRP A 129 -10.84 13.74 0.19
CA TRP A 129 -10.45 15.14 0.06
C TRP A 129 -11.08 16.00 1.16
N PHE A 130 -12.38 15.84 1.41
CA PHE A 130 -13.09 16.59 2.45
C PHE A 130 -12.50 16.32 3.85
N LEU A 131 -12.34 15.05 4.23
CA LEU A 131 -11.78 14.70 5.54
C LEU A 131 -10.36 15.22 5.70
N ILE A 132 -9.50 15.09 4.69
CA ILE A 132 -8.09 15.42 4.86
C ILE A 132 -7.87 16.93 4.78
N THR A 133 -8.50 17.61 3.81
CA THR A 133 -8.27 19.04 3.60
C THR A 133 -9.10 19.94 4.49
N GLN A 134 -10.36 19.59 4.79
CA GLN A 134 -11.27 20.46 5.54
C GLN A 134 -11.37 20.08 7.02
N VAL A 135 -11.24 18.78 7.35
CA VAL A 135 -11.36 18.31 8.75
C VAL A 135 -10.00 18.21 9.41
N LEU A 136 -8.98 17.76 8.68
CA LEU A 136 -7.62 17.58 9.19
C LEU A 136 -6.66 18.74 8.87
N ASP A 137 -7.11 19.74 8.10
CA ASP A 137 -6.30 20.86 7.60
C ASP A 137 -4.95 20.43 7.00
N ARG A 138 -4.92 19.25 6.36
CA ARG A 138 -3.72 18.72 5.69
C ARG A 138 -3.82 18.86 4.18
N SER A 139 -2.70 19.23 3.57
CA SER A 139 -2.56 19.22 2.12
C SER A 139 -2.46 17.77 1.62
N LEU A 140 -3.33 17.42 0.68
CA LEU A 140 -3.11 16.27 -0.18
C LEU A 140 -2.15 16.65 -1.31
N PRO A 141 -1.30 15.71 -1.77
CA PRO A 141 -0.43 15.93 -2.92
C PRO A 141 -1.24 16.25 -4.17
#